data_AF-A0A7C7FMA1-F1
#
_entry.id   AF-A0A7C7FMA1-F1
#
_cell.length_a   1.000
_cell.length_b   1.000
_cell.length_c   1.000
_cell.angle_alpha   90.00
_cell.angle_beta   90.00
_cell.angle_gamma   90.00
#
_symmetry.space_group_name_H-M   'P 1'
#
loop_
_entity.id
_entity.type
_entity.pdbx_description
1 polymer ?
#
loop_
_entity_poly.entity_id
_entity_poly.type
_entity_poly.pdbx_seq_one_letter_code
_entity_poly.pdbx_strand_id
1 'polypeptide(L)'
;MKNYLVTLCSLLSISTFAQITVLSTDMPVIGDTITRNVDTLTTETEGPGGANQVWDFTGAAAHEVNATRVILPSTTPYAADYASSNMAMTNDNVAFIYFDAQTSYFNTTGAAGDLLNNGVIIKANFSPDLTVNQFPTDYGNNFIDTYAFD
;
A
#
# COMPACT_ATOMS: atom_id res chain seq x y z
N MET A 1 -41.58 20.32 -31.36
CA MET A 1 -40.13 20.18 -31.64
C MET A 1 -39.25 20.38 -30.40
N LYS A 2 -39.51 21.39 -29.55
CA LYS A 2 -38.68 21.68 -28.35
C LYS A 2 -38.70 20.59 -27.26
N ASN A 3 -39.84 19.90 -27.08
CA ASN A 3 -40.00 18.88 -26.02
C ASN A 3 -39.34 17.53 -26.38
N TYR A 4 -39.25 17.20 -27.67
CA TYR A 4 -38.61 15.94 -28.11
C TYR A 4 -37.09 15.97 -27.98
N LEU A 5 -36.49 17.16 -28.05
CA LEU A 5 -35.05 17.34 -27.91
C LEU A 5 -34.56 17.06 -26.48
N VAL A 6 -35.36 17.48 -25.48
CA VAL A 6 -35.05 17.24 -24.06
C VAL A 6 -35.15 15.75 -23.72
N THR A 7 -36.18 15.07 -24.23
CA THR A 7 -36.34 13.61 -24.06
C THR A 7 -35.19 12.83 -24.71
N LEU A 8 -34.72 13.26 -25.89
CA LEU A 8 -33.59 12.64 -26.59
C LEU A 8 -32.26 12.85 -25.82
N CYS A 9 -32.03 14.04 -25.25
CA CYS A 9 -30.87 14.30 -24.41
C CYS A 9 -30.87 13.49 -23.10
N SER A 10 -32.03 13.25 -22.48
CA SER A 10 -32.13 12.41 -21.28
C SER A 10 -31.89 10.92 -21.54
N LEU A 11 -32.18 10.43 -22.75
CA LEU A 11 -31.88 9.06 -23.21
C LEU A 11 -30.39 8.84 -23.53
N LEU A 12 -29.63 9.92 -23.72
CA LEU A 12 -28.17 9.92 -23.96
C LEU A 12 -27.35 10.04 -22.67
N SER A 13 -27.98 9.89 -21.50
CA SER A 13 -27.28 9.80 -20.21
C SER A 13 -26.56 8.46 -20.13
N ILE A 14 -25.45 8.32 -20.86
CA ILE A 14 -24.58 7.15 -20.83
C ILE A 14 -24.02 7.07 -19.41
N SER A 15 -24.32 5.97 -18.72
CA SER A 15 -23.75 5.65 -17.42
C SER A 15 -22.25 5.40 -17.59
N THR A 16 -21.44 6.45 -17.45
CA THR A 16 -20.00 6.31 -17.34
C THR A 16 -19.69 5.73 -15.97
N PHE A 17 -19.21 4.49 -15.91
CA PHE A 17 -18.67 3.93 -14.68
C PHE A 17 -17.27 4.51 -14.47
N ALA A 18 -17.14 5.45 -13.53
CA ALA A 18 -15.86 5.99 -13.10
C ALA A 18 -15.22 5.11 -12.01
N GLN A 19 -15.42 3.79 -12.09
CA GLN A 19 -14.88 2.86 -11.10
C GLN A 19 -13.36 2.82 -11.22
N ILE A 20 -12.67 3.07 -10.09
CA ILE A 20 -11.22 2.95 -10.02
C ILE A 20 -10.87 1.46 -10.05
N THR A 21 -9.98 1.10 -10.96
CA THR A 21 -9.35 -0.23 -11.05
C THR A 21 -7.94 -0.12 -10.49
N VAL A 22 -7.57 -0.98 -9.55
CA VAL A 22 -6.20 -1.13 -9.08
C VAL A 22 -5.48 -2.12 -9.99
N LEU A 23 -4.35 -1.69 -10.57
CA LEU A 23 -3.50 -2.45 -11.46
C LEU A 23 -2.17 -2.80 -10.78
N SER A 24 -1.46 -3.78 -11.34
CA SER A 24 -0.09 -4.08 -10.91
C SER A 24 0.87 -2.92 -11.13
N THR A 25 0.58 -2.01 -12.08
CA THR A 25 1.35 -0.78 -12.31
C THR A 25 1.15 0.27 -11.22
N ASP A 26 0.15 0.10 -10.35
CA ASP A 26 -0.06 0.98 -9.18
C ASP A 26 0.73 0.49 -7.95
N MET A 27 1.38 -0.68 -8.04
CA MET A 27 2.25 -1.20 -6.99
C MET A 27 3.62 -0.52 -7.01
N PRO A 28 4.32 -0.48 -5.87
CA PRO A 28 5.67 0.08 -5.81
C PRO A 28 6.63 -0.68 -6.73
N VAL A 29 7.62 0.02 -7.29
CA VAL A 29 8.67 -0.56 -8.12
C VAL A 29 10.03 -0.39 -7.46
N ILE A 30 10.99 -1.24 -7.82
CA ILE A 30 12.36 -1.16 -7.32
C ILE A 30 12.95 0.22 -7.60
N GLY A 31 13.52 0.85 -6.57
CA GLY A 31 14.05 2.21 -6.62
C GLY A 31 13.13 3.24 -5.96
N ASP A 32 11.85 2.90 -5.74
CA ASP A 32 10.92 3.80 -5.07
C ASP A 32 11.29 4.02 -3.60
N THR A 33 10.95 5.21 -3.11
CA THR A 33 10.98 5.55 -1.69
C THR A 33 9.62 6.13 -1.30
N ILE A 34 8.87 5.36 -0.50
CA ILE A 34 7.53 5.73 -0.02
C ILE A 34 7.70 6.45 1.31
N THR A 35 7.48 7.77 1.30
CA THR A 35 7.57 8.61 2.50
C THR A 35 6.23 8.62 3.24
N ARG A 36 6.26 8.38 4.55
CA ARG A 36 5.10 8.38 5.45
C ARG A 36 5.38 9.33 6.60
N ASN A 37 4.56 10.37 6.70
CA ASN A 37 4.56 11.25 7.86
C ASN A 37 3.71 10.60 8.95
N VAL A 38 4.25 10.52 10.15
CA VAL A 38 3.58 9.95 11.33
C VAL A 38 3.57 11.02 12.41
N ASP A 39 2.38 11.31 12.92
CA ASP A 39 2.20 12.15 14.09
C ASP A 39 1.65 11.30 15.23
N THR A 40 2.35 11.32 16.36
CA THR A 40 1.95 10.62 17.59
C THR A 40 1.73 11.61 18.74
N LEU A 41 1.89 12.91 18.49
CA LEU A 41 1.69 13.95 19.48
C LEU A 41 0.22 14.36 19.54
N THR A 42 -0.29 14.61 20.75
CA THR A 42 -1.65 15.12 20.97
C THR A 42 -1.67 16.63 21.17
N THR A 43 -0.60 17.32 20.78
CA THR A 43 -0.39 18.75 21.06
C THR A 43 -0.97 19.67 20.00
N GLU A 44 -1.34 19.11 18.85
CA GLU A 44 -1.97 19.88 17.78
C GLU A 44 -3.41 20.24 18.15
N THR A 45 -3.79 21.51 17.91
CA THR A 45 -5.14 22.00 18.17
C THR A 45 -5.69 22.61 16.88
N GLU A 46 -6.83 22.13 16.43
CA GLU A 46 -7.53 22.60 15.22
C GLU A 46 -8.30 23.92 15.44
N GLY A 47 -8.22 24.49 16.64
CA GLY A 47 -9.03 25.60 17.09
C GLY A 47 -10.41 25.15 17.63
N PRO A 48 -11.32 26.10 17.91
CA PRO A 48 -12.66 25.77 18.41
C PRO A 48 -13.54 25.11 17.33
N GLY A 49 -14.30 24.07 17.71
CA GLY A 49 -15.30 23.45 16.83
C GLY A 49 -16.59 24.28 16.68
N GLY A 50 -17.34 24.08 15.59
CA GLY A 50 -18.65 24.70 15.37
C GLY A 50 -18.93 25.06 13.91
N ALA A 51 -20.15 25.54 13.63
CA ALA A 51 -20.49 26.07 12.32
C ALA A 51 -19.68 27.33 12.00
N ASN A 52 -19.31 27.50 10.72
CA ASN A 52 -18.56 28.65 10.20
C ASN A 52 -17.18 28.87 10.86
N GLN A 53 -16.53 27.80 11.31
CA GLN A 53 -15.14 27.86 11.80
C GLN A 53 -14.15 27.66 10.65
N VAL A 54 -13.02 28.37 10.72
CA VAL A 54 -11.85 28.11 9.88
C VAL A 54 -10.90 27.26 10.72
N TRP A 55 -10.71 26.00 10.32
CA TRP A 55 -9.72 25.13 10.97
C TRP A 55 -8.33 25.55 10.50
N ASP A 56 -7.52 26.00 11.45
CA ASP A 56 -6.18 26.52 11.20
C ASP A 56 -5.14 25.53 11.73
N PHE A 57 -4.46 24.86 10.80
CA PHE A 57 -3.36 23.93 11.08
C PHE A 57 -1.98 24.54 10.79
N THR A 58 -1.86 25.87 10.73
CA THR A 58 -0.56 26.53 10.50
C THR A 58 0.46 26.24 11.61
N GLY A 59 -0.01 25.87 12.80
CA GLY A 59 0.83 25.42 13.91
C GLY A 59 1.30 23.96 13.82
N ALA A 60 0.72 23.15 12.92
CA ALA A 60 1.03 21.74 12.82
C ALA A 60 2.47 21.53 12.35
N ALA A 61 3.27 20.90 13.19
CA ALA A 61 4.65 20.57 12.88
C ALA A 61 4.77 19.14 12.35
N ALA A 62 5.72 18.91 11.45
CA ALA A 62 6.09 17.55 11.09
C ALA A 62 6.74 16.88 12.31
N HIS A 63 6.19 15.74 12.74
CA HIS A 63 6.71 14.98 13.87
C HIS A 63 7.73 13.93 13.41
N GLU A 64 7.27 12.80 12.87
CA GLU A 64 8.14 11.74 12.36
C GLU A 64 7.95 11.55 10.86
N VAL A 65 9.06 11.30 10.17
CA VAL A 65 9.07 10.96 8.75
C VAL A 65 9.75 9.62 8.57
N ASN A 66 8.96 8.61 8.19
CA ASN A 66 9.44 7.27 7.91
C ASN A 66 9.49 7.05 6.40
N ALA A 67 10.52 6.38 5.91
CA ALA A 67 10.69 6.10 4.49
C ALA A 67 10.80 4.59 4.27
N THR A 68 9.87 4.03 3.50
CA THR A 68 9.97 2.64 3.02
C THR A 68 10.68 2.63 1.68
N ARG A 69 11.81 1.94 1.62
CA ARG A 69 12.60 1.77 0.40
C ARG A 69 12.23 0.46 -0.27
N VAL A 70 12.05 0.50 -1.59
CA VAL A 70 11.80 -0.68 -2.42
C VAL A 70 13.09 -1.06 -3.13
N ILE A 71 13.61 -2.25 -2.85
CA ILE A 71 14.94 -2.68 -3.26
C ILE A 71 14.92 -4.09 -3.88
N LEU A 72 16.01 -4.45 -4.55
CA LEU A 72 16.23 -5.80 -5.05
C LEU A 72 16.49 -6.77 -3.89
N PRO A 73 15.84 -7.96 -3.85
CA PRO A 73 16.13 -8.99 -2.85
C PRO A 73 17.62 -9.36 -2.78
N SER A 74 18.31 -9.39 -3.93
CA SER A 74 19.75 -9.69 -4.02
C SER A 74 20.66 -8.70 -3.30
N THR A 75 20.16 -7.51 -2.94
CA THR A 75 20.90 -6.51 -2.15
C THR A 75 20.73 -6.71 -0.65
N THR A 76 19.86 -7.64 -0.24
CA THR A 76 19.59 -7.94 1.17
C THR A 76 20.45 -9.10 1.66
N PRO A 77 20.74 -9.20 2.97
CA PRO A 77 21.47 -10.34 3.54
C PRO A 77 20.74 -11.69 3.45
N TYR A 78 19.41 -11.68 3.27
CA TYR A 78 18.56 -12.87 3.34
C TYR A 78 18.06 -13.34 1.96
N ALA A 79 18.67 -12.86 0.87
CA ALA A 79 18.26 -13.19 -0.50
C ALA A 79 18.13 -14.70 -0.78
N ALA A 80 19.00 -15.51 -0.17
CA ALA A 80 19.01 -16.96 -0.34
C ALA A 80 17.80 -17.65 0.32
N ASP A 81 17.25 -17.07 1.39
CA ASP A 81 16.10 -17.61 2.12
C ASP A 81 14.76 -17.27 1.41
N TYR A 82 14.77 -16.28 0.50
CA TYR A 82 13.60 -15.77 -0.22
C TYR A 82 13.82 -15.79 -1.74
N ALA A 83 14.26 -16.94 -2.27
CA ALA A 83 14.65 -17.09 -3.67
C ALA A 83 13.50 -16.90 -4.69
N SER A 84 12.25 -17.06 -4.26
CA SER A 84 11.06 -16.79 -5.09
C SER A 84 10.73 -15.29 -5.19
N SER A 85 11.31 -14.45 -4.34
CA SER A 85 11.00 -13.02 -4.31
C SER A 85 11.73 -12.24 -5.37
N ASN A 86 11.03 -11.25 -5.93
CA ASN A 86 11.59 -10.30 -6.89
C ASN A 86 11.67 -8.87 -6.34
N MET A 87 11.14 -8.62 -5.14
CA MET A 87 11.13 -7.33 -4.47
C MET A 87 11.31 -7.48 -2.96
N ALA A 88 12.00 -6.53 -2.34
CA ALA A 88 12.05 -6.40 -0.89
C ALA A 88 11.77 -4.95 -0.46
N MET A 89 11.15 -4.77 0.70
CA MET A 89 10.92 -3.45 1.30
C MET A 89 11.51 -3.37 2.70
N THR A 90 12.06 -2.21 3.05
CA THR A 90 12.65 -1.95 4.37
C THR A 90 12.51 -0.48 4.74
N ASN A 91 12.47 -0.20 6.05
CA ASN A 91 12.51 1.16 6.58
C ASN A 91 13.88 1.50 7.21
N ASP A 92 14.70 0.50 7.52
CA ASP A 92 15.90 0.63 8.35
C ASP A 92 17.14 -0.10 7.78
N ASN A 93 16.96 -0.87 6.69
CA ASN A 93 17.95 -1.80 6.12
C ASN A 93 18.40 -2.92 7.08
N VAL A 94 17.61 -3.22 8.11
CA VAL A 94 17.83 -4.31 9.07
C VAL A 94 16.72 -5.35 8.94
N ALA A 95 15.47 -4.89 8.90
CA ALA A 95 14.28 -5.71 8.70
C ALA A 95 13.75 -5.53 7.28
N PHE A 96 13.40 -6.65 6.64
CA PHE A 96 12.93 -6.70 5.26
C PHE A 96 11.66 -7.53 5.17
N ILE A 97 10.70 -7.04 4.39
CA ILE A 97 9.56 -7.83 3.91
C ILE A 97 9.83 -8.16 2.44
N TYR A 98 9.62 -9.41 2.06
CA TYR A 98 9.91 -9.94 0.73
C TYR A 98 8.62 -10.23 -0.03
N PHE A 99 8.65 -9.94 -1.33
CA PHE A 99 7.48 -10.03 -2.20
C PHE A 99 7.80 -10.73 -3.51
N ASP A 100 6.81 -11.46 -4.01
CA ASP A 100 6.70 -11.87 -5.41
C ASP A 100 5.62 -10.98 -6.07
N ALA A 101 6.08 -9.93 -6.75
CA ALA A 101 5.24 -8.96 -7.44
C ALA A 101 5.09 -9.34 -8.92
N GLN A 102 3.88 -9.69 -9.35
CA GLN A 102 3.58 -10.10 -10.72
C GLN A 102 2.49 -9.24 -11.33
N THR A 103 2.27 -9.39 -12.64
CA THR A 103 1.23 -8.62 -13.34
C THR A 103 -0.18 -8.94 -12.85
N SER A 104 -0.40 -10.13 -12.29
CA SER A 104 -1.70 -10.65 -11.83
C SER A 104 -1.86 -10.68 -10.31
N TYR A 105 -0.78 -10.52 -9.53
CA TYR A 105 -0.85 -10.57 -8.07
C TYR A 105 0.31 -9.83 -7.40
N PHE A 106 0.15 -9.55 -6.11
CA PHE A 106 1.20 -9.06 -5.24
C PHE A 106 1.22 -9.94 -3.99
N ASN A 107 2.21 -10.83 -3.90
CA ASN A 107 2.31 -11.80 -2.81
C ASN A 107 3.48 -11.45 -1.89
N THR A 108 3.28 -11.67 -0.59
CA THR A 108 4.34 -11.63 0.42
C THR A 108 4.86 -13.03 0.64
N THR A 109 6.15 -13.25 0.40
CA THR A 109 6.82 -14.54 0.61
C THR A 109 7.35 -14.69 2.04
N GLY A 110 7.45 -13.58 2.77
CA GLY A 110 7.77 -13.55 4.19
C GLY A 110 8.56 -12.31 4.61
N ALA A 111 9.21 -12.39 5.77
CA ALA A 111 9.99 -11.29 6.34
C ALA A 111 11.21 -11.81 7.11
N ALA A 112 12.33 -11.10 7.01
CA ALA A 112 13.53 -11.41 7.76
C ALA A 112 14.27 -10.18 8.29
N GLY A 113 14.94 -10.36 9.42
CA GLY A 113 15.72 -9.34 10.10
C GLY A 113 15.46 -9.32 11.61
N ASP A 114 15.92 -8.25 12.27
CA ASP A 114 15.58 -7.99 13.67
C ASP A 114 14.17 -7.38 13.79
N LEU A 115 13.15 -8.20 13.52
CA LEU A 115 11.76 -7.77 13.42
C LEU A 115 11.17 -7.27 14.75
N LEU A 116 11.79 -7.65 15.87
CA LEU A 116 11.35 -7.30 17.23
C LEU A 116 12.26 -6.28 17.90
N ASN A 117 13.28 -5.78 17.20
CA ASN A 117 14.28 -4.84 17.71
C ASN A 117 14.92 -5.31 19.04
N ASN A 118 15.26 -6.59 19.10
CA ASN A 118 15.85 -7.23 20.29
C ASN A 118 17.19 -7.92 19.98
N GLY A 119 17.74 -7.69 18.79
CA GLY A 119 18.98 -8.27 18.29
C GLY A 119 18.84 -9.70 17.75
N VAL A 120 17.66 -10.32 17.84
CA VAL A 120 17.42 -11.68 17.33
C VAL A 120 16.94 -11.60 15.89
N ILE A 121 17.71 -12.22 14.99
CA ILE A 121 17.30 -12.34 13.59
C ILE A 121 16.23 -13.41 13.47
N ILE A 122 15.07 -13.00 12.98
CA ILE A 122 13.94 -13.86 12.62
C ILE A 122 13.92 -13.99 11.10
N LYS A 123 13.67 -15.19 10.60
CA LYS A 123 13.36 -15.46 9.20
C LYS A 123 12.03 -16.19 9.18
N ALA A 124 10.98 -15.48 8.79
CA ALA A 124 9.63 -15.99 8.75
C ALA A 124 9.26 -16.15 7.27
N ASN A 125 9.17 -17.38 6.80
CA ASN A 125 8.78 -17.70 5.43
C ASN A 125 7.29 -18.05 5.42
N PHE A 126 6.55 -17.54 4.44
CA PHE A 126 5.20 -18.01 4.19
C PHE A 126 5.24 -19.26 3.30
N SER A 127 4.41 -20.24 3.63
CA SER A 127 4.21 -21.45 2.83
C SER A 127 2.78 -21.98 3.05
N PRO A 128 1.85 -21.76 2.10
CA PRO A 128 2.00 -20.96 0.87
C PRO A 128 2.11 -19.45 1.15
N ASP A 129 2.56 -18.69 0.15
CA ASP A 129 2.71 -17.23 0.21
C ASP A 129 1.40 -16.51 0.54
N LEU A 130 1.50 -15.36 1.23
CA LEU A 130 0.37 -14.49 1.54
C LEU A 130 0.00 -13.62 0.31
N THR A 131 -1.21 -13.78 -0.19
CA THR A 131 -1.75 -12.94 -1.27
C THR A 131 -2.25 -11.60 -0.71
N VAL A 132 -1.60 -10.50 -1.06
CA VAL A 132 -2.01 -9.15 -0.61
C VAL A 132 -3.02 -8.54 -1.58
N ASN A 133 -2.79 -8.69 -2.89
CA ASN A 133 -3.67 -8.21 -3.94
C ASN A 133 -3.67 -9.15 -5.15
N GLN A 134 -4.78 -9.16 -5.89
CA GLN A 134 -4.88 -9.71 -7.24
C GLN A 134 -5.19 -8.58 -8.22
N PHE A 135 -4.68 -8.65 -9.44
CA PHE A 135 -4.83 -7.60 -10.44
C PHE A 135 -5.46 -8.11 -11.74
N PRO A 136 -6.29 -7.28 -12.40
CA PRO A 136 -6.86 -6.03 -11.89
C PRO A 136 -7.83 -6.27 -10.72
N THR A 137 -7.96 -5.30 -9.80
CA THR A 137 -8.99 -5.31 -8.76
C THR A 137 -9.90 -4.09 -8.87
N ASP A 138 -11.19 -4.35 -9.02
CA ASP A 138 -12.26 -3.35 -9.02
C ASP A 138 -13.04 -3.40 -7.70
N TYR A 139 -13.73 -2.31 -7.36
CA TYR A 139 -14.65 -2.29 -6.22
C TYR A 139 -15.66 -3.47 -6.26
N GLY A 140 -15.69 -4.26 -5.19
CA GLY A 140 -16.54 -5.45 -5.07
C GLY A 140 -15.85 -6.78 -5.38
N ASN A 141 -14.64 -6.76 -5.95
CA ASN A 141 -13.83 -7.98 -6.09
C ASN A 141 -13.45 -8.52 -4.71
N ASN A 142 -13.39 -9.85 -4.62
CA ASN A 142 -12.90 -10.55 -3.44
C ASN A 142 -12.08 -11.76 -3.88
N PHE A 143 -11.15 -12.17 -3.04
CA PHE A 143 -10.44 -13.44 -3.16
C PHE A 143 -10.31 -14.05 -1.77
N ILE A 144 -10.19 -15.38 -1.73
CA ILE A 144 -9.90 -16.13 -0.51
C ILE A 144 -8.47 -16.61 -0.62
N ASP A 145 -7.71 -16.39 0.44
CA ASP A 145 -6.33 -16.83 0.56
C ASP A 145 -6.16 -17.76 1.77
N THR A 146 -5.17 -18.63 1.72
CA THR A 146 -4.75 -19.47 2.84
C THR A 146 -3.24 -19.40 2.87
N TYR A 147 -2.68 -18.89 3.95
CA TYR A 147 -1.24 -18.73 4.15
C TYR A 147 -0.86 -19.13 5.58
N ALA A 148 0.38 -19.54 5.79
CA ALA A 148 0.91 -19.89 7.10
C ALA A 148 2.42 -19.64 7.13
N PHE A 149 2.97 -19.42 8.32
CA PHE A 149 4.42 -19.49 8.50
C PHE A 149 4.85 -20.95 8.46
N ASP A 150 5.96 -21.23 7.77
CA ASP A 150 6.67 -22.52 7.81
C ASP A 150 7.49 -22.66 9.11
#